data_AF-A0A7C1TZU7-F1
#
_entry.id   AF-A0A7C1TZU7-F1
#
_cell.length_a   1.000
_cell.length_b   1.000
_cell.length_c   1.000
_cell.angle_alpha   90.00
_cell.angle_beta   90.00
_cell.angle_gamma   90.00
#
_symmetry.space_group_name_H-M   'P 1'
#
loop_
_entity.id
_entity.type
_entity.pdbx_description
1 polymer ?
#
loop_
_entity_poly.entity_id
_entity_poly.type
_entity_poly.pdbx_seq_one_letter_code
_entity_poly.pdbx_strand_id
1 'polypeptide(L)'
;MTADHDITEQSADDRLVAYAAIAMKEKLRVARLKGRGGWWNPDECNIEQLRHMLQEHLEKGDVVDVMNFAAMIYARECADT
;
A
#
# COMPACT_ATOMS: atom_id res chain seq x y z
N MET A 1 -25.49 25.58 13.22
CA MET A 1 -26.25 24.36 12.86
C MET A 1 -25.28 23.45 12.14
N THR A 2 -24.45 22.73 12.88
CA THR A 2 -23.55 21.72 12.30
C THR A 2 -24.39 20.48 12.12
N ALA A 3 -24.77 20.18 10.88
CA ALA A 3 -25.30 18.87 10.56
C ALA A 3 -24.13 17.90 10.76
N ASP A 4 -24.14 17.22 11.92
CA ASP A 4 -23.32 16.05 12.17
C ASP A 4 -23.84 15.01 11.17
N HIS A 5 -23.14 14.87 10.05
CA HIS A 5 -23.49 13.92 9.03
C HIS A 5 -22.88 12.59 9.48
N ASP A 6 -23.70 11.75 10.12
CA ASP A 6 -23.33 10.36 10.38
C ASP A 6 -22.78 9.78 9.07
N ILE A 7 -21.47 9.52 9.06
CA ILE A 7 -20.82 8.89 7.92
C ILE A 7 -21.35 7.46 7.90
N THR A 8 -22.03 7.07 6.82
CA THR A 8 -22.41 5.66 6.65
C THR A 8 -21.16 4.80 6.55
N GLU A 9 -21.22 3.53 6.97
CA GLU A 9 -20.10 2.59 6.84
C GLU A 9 -19.51 2.58 5.41
N GLN A 10 -20.38 2.57 4.40
CA GLN A 10 -19.97 2.68 3.00
C GLN A 10 -19.19 3.97 2.70
N SER A 11 -19.66 5.11 3.22
CA SER A 11 -18.95 6.39 3.04
C SER A 11 -17.62 6.42 3.80
N ALA A 12 -17.51 5.70 4.91
CA ALA A 12 -16.27 5.56 5.67
C ALA A 12 -15.25 4.71 4.88
N ASP A 13 -15.69 3.58 4.32
CA ASP A 13 -14.88 2.71 3.47
C ASP A 13 -14.37 3.45 2.23
N ASP A 14 -15.26 4.17 1.52
CA ASP A 14 -14.89 4.95 0.33
C ASP A 14 -13.84 6.03 0.67
N ARG A 15 -14.00 6.71 1.81
CA ARG A 15 -13.02 7.69 2.29
C ARG A 15 -11.69 7.02 2.63
N LEU A 16 -11.72 5.88 3.33
CA LEU A 16 -10.52 5.12 3.68
C LEU A 16 -9.72 4.76 2.43
N VAL A 17 -10.38 4.18 1.42
CA VAL A 17 -9.73 3.79 0.17
C VAL A 17 -9.18 5.00 -0.58
N ALA A 18 -9.94 6.09 -0.64
CA ALA A 18 -9.49 7.33 -1.29
C ALA A 18 -8.23 7.92 -0.63
N TYR A 19 -8.22 8.03 0.71
CA TYR A 19 -7.06 8.55 1.44
C TYR A 19 -5.85 7.62 1.32
N ALA A 20 -6.05 6.30 1.47
CA ALA A 20 -5.00 5.31 1.32
C ALA A 20 -4.37 5.38 -0.08
N ALA A 21 -5.19 5.44 -1.13
CA ALA A 21 -4.70 5.53 -2.50
C ALA A 21 -3.83 6.77 -2.76
N ILE A 22 -4.18 7.93 -2.19
CA ILE A 22 -3.37 9.15 -2.30
C ILE A 22 -2.03 8.97 -1.58
N ALA A 23 -2.05 8.51 -0.33
CA ALA A 23 -0.84 8.32 0.48
C ALA A 23 0.12 7.29 -0.14
N MET A 24 -0.41 6.15 -0.58
CA MET A 24 0.33 5.09 -1.25
C MET A 24 1.01 5.60 -2.52
N LYS A 25 0.28 6.31 -3.39
CA LYS A 25 0.82 6.88 -4.63
C LYS A 25 1.97 7.85 -4.36
N GLU A 26 1.83 8.73 -3.38
CA GLU A 26 2.88 9.69 -3.02
C GLU A 26 4.12 8.97 -2.48
N LYS A 27 3.94 8.01 -1.58
CA LYS A 27 5.05 7.23 -1.02
C LYS A 27 5.82 6.46 -2.10
N LEU A 28 5.10 5.81 -3.02
CA LEU A 28 5.68 5.12 -4.17
C LEU A 28 6.41 6.09 -5.10
N ARG A 29 5.88 7.30 -5.31
CA ARG A 29 6.54 8.35 -6.10
C ARG A 29 7.87 8.75 -5.48
N VAL A 30 7.90 9.00 -4.16
CA VAL A 30 9.14 9.32 -3.43
C VAL A 30 10.12 8.16 -3.47
N ALA A 31 9.66 6.91 -3.34
CA ALA A 31 10.52 5.73 -3.44
C ALA A 31 11.19 5.62 -4.81
N ARG A 32 10.45 5.87 -5.91
CA ARG A 32 11.01 5.91 -7.27
C ARG A 32 12.06 7.00 -7.44
N LEU A 33 11.83 8.18 -6.88
CA LEU A 33 12.82 9.27 -6.91
C LEU A 33 14.11 8.93 -6.15
N LYS A 34 14.03 8.03 -5.16
CA LYS A 34 15.19 7.47 -4.45
C LYS A 34 15.85 6.29 -5.19
N GLY A 35 15.45 6.02 -6.43
CA GLY A 35 15.99 4.91 -7.23
C GLY A 35 15.45 3.53 -6.85
N ARG A 36 14.38 3.44 -6.04
CA ARG A 36 13.76 2.15 -5.69
C ARG A 36 12.74 1.75 -6.76
N GLY A 37 12.76 0.48 -7.17
CA GLY A 37 11.91 -0.06 -8.23
C GLY A 37 11.98 -1.59 -8.27
N GLY A 38 11.56 -2.19 -9.39
CA GLY A 38 11.77 -3.62 -9.66
C GLY A 38 10.78 -4.60 -9.00
N TRP A 39 9.96 -4.15 -8.05
CA TRP A 39 9.08 -5.04 -7.27
C TRP A 39 8.13 -5.93 -8.08
N TRP A 40 7.73 -5.49 -9.28
CA TRP A 40 6.86 -6.26 -10.18
C TRP A 40 7.59 -7.41 -10.88
N ASN A 41 8.90 -7.26 -11.13
CA ASN A 41 9.70 -8.25 -11.83
C ASN A 41 10.17 -9.36 -10.86
N PRO A 42 9.73 -10.63 -11.00
CA PRO A 42 10.14 -11.74 -10.13
C PRO A 42 11.66 -11.96 -10.07
N ASP A 43 12.38 -11.65 -11.15
CA ASP A 43 13.85 -11.84 -11.23
C ASP A 43 14.61 -10.77 -10.44
N GLU A 44 14.02 -9.60 -10.23
CA GLU A 44 14.59 -8.51 -9.43
C GLU A 44 14.12 -8.54 -7.98
N CYS A 45 12.86 -8.92 -7.76
CA CYS A 45 12.24 -9.02 -6.45
C CYS A 45 11.26 -10.19 -6.45
N ASN A 46 11.53 -11.24 -5.68
CA ASN A 46 10.59 -12.35 -5.52
C ASN A 46 9.54 -12.07 -4.43
N ILE A 47 8.50 -12.89 -4.39
CA ILE A 47 7.37 -12.69 -3.47
C ILE A 47 7.77 -12.80 -1.99
N GLU A 48 8.74 -13.66 -1.65
CA GLU A 48 9.23 -13.82 -0.29
C GLU A 48 10.02 -12.59 0.20
N GLN A 49 10.75 -11.91 -0.69
CA GLN A 49 11.37 -10.63 -0.37
C GLN A 49 10.31 -9.55 -0.06
N LEU A 50 9.18 -9.53 -0.76
CA LEU A 50 8.06 -8.63 -0.45
C LEU A 50 7.45 -8.93 0.92
N ARG A 51 7.26 -10.22 1.25
CA ARG A 51 6.77 -10.65 2.58
C ARG A 51 7.74 -10.25 3.70
N HIS A 52 9.05 -10.41 3.49
CA HIS A 52 10.06 -9.98 4.44
C HIS A 52 10.04 -8.46 4.64
N MET A 53 9.98 -7.68 3.55
CA MET A 53 9.89 -6.21 3.64
C MET A 53 8.61 -5.75 4.36
N LEU A 54 7.48 -6.44 4.17
CA LEU A 54 6.25 -6.20 4.91
C LEU A 54 6.46 -6.38 6.43
N GLN A 55 7.08 -7.48 6.84
CA GLN A 55 7.37 -7.76 8.25
C GLN A 55 8.29 -6.70 8.87
N GLU A 56 9.37 -6.32 8.17
CA GLU A 56 10.27 -5.27 8.67
C GLU A 56 9.56 -3.92 8.86
N HIS A 57 8.60 -3.57 7.98
CA HIS A 57 7.93 -2.27 8.06
C HIS A 57 6.80 -2.24 9.08
N LEU A 58 6.25 -3.41 9.47
CA LEU A 58 5.39 -3.52 10.63
C LEU A 58 6.14 -3.10 11.91
N GLU A 59 7.38 -3.53 12.08
CA GLU A 59 8.21 -3.15 13.24
C GLU A 59 8.62 -1.67 13.23
N LYS A 60 8.86 -1.09 12.04
CA LYS A 60 9.25 0.33 11.87
C LYS A 60 8.08 1.30 12.08
N GLY A 61 6.83 0.82 12.03
CA GLY A 61 5.62 1.63 12.27
C GLY A 61 5.20 2.52 11.08
N ASP A 62 5.75 2.32 9.89
CA ASP A 62 5.34 3.07 8.69
C ASP A 62 4.15 2.41 8.00
N VAL A 63 2.96 2.79 8.43
CA VAL A 63 1.70 2.18 7.96
C VAL A 63 1.48 2.32 6.45
N VAL A 64 2.06 3.34 5.79
CA VAL A 64 1.91 3.52 4.34
C VAL A 64 2.80 2.56 3.57
N ASP A 65 4.01 2.29 4.05
CA ASP A 65 4.85 1.24 3.48
C ASP A 65 4.24 -0.15 3.70
N VAL A 66 3.63 -0.42 4.86
CA VAL A 66 2.88 -1.66 5.12
C VAL A 66 1.74 -1.83 4.11
N MET A 67 0.91 -0.80 3.87
CA MET A 67 -0.14 -0.85 2.84
C MET A 67 0.44 -1.12 1.45
N ASN A 68 1.54 -0.46 1.07
CA ASN A 68 2.17 -0.68 -0.23
C ASN A 68 2.68 -2.11 -0.39
N PHE A 69 3.42 -2.65 0.59
CA PHE A 69 3.93 -4.03 0.47
C PHE A 69 2.82 -5.07 0.45
N ALA A 70 1.77 -4.92 1.26
CA ALA A 70 0.61 -5.80 1.22
C ALA A 70 -0.10 -5.73 -0.16
N ALA A 71 -0.29 -4.53 -0.70
CA ALA A 71 -0.90 -4.35 -2.02
C ALA A 71 -0.04 -4.90 -3.16
N MET A 72 1.29 -4.77 -3.08
CA MET A 72 2.22 -5.37 -4.05
C MET A 72 2.12 -6.89 -4.07
N ILE A 73 2.05 -7.53 -2.90
CA ILE A 73 1.87 -8.98 -2.76
C ILE A 73 0.56 -9.41 -3.40
N TYR A 74 -0.56 -8.78 -3.00
CA TYR A 74 -1.88 -9.08 -3.55
C TYR A 74 -1.92 -8.93 -5.08
N ALA A 75 -1.36 -7.83 -5.60
CA ALA A 75 -1.36 -7.57 -7.04
C ALA A 75 -0.58 -8.64 -7.83
N ARG A 76 0.50 -9.18 -7.28
CA ARG A 76 1.24 -10.28 -7.90
C ARG A 76 0.51 -11.61 -7.81
N GLU A 77 -0.05 -11.94 -6.65
CA GLU A 77 -0.84 -13.15 -6.47
C GLU A 77 -2.05 -13.19 -7.43
N CYS A 78 -2.72 -12.06 -7.64
CA CYS A 78 -3.82 -11.94 -8.60
C CYS A 78 -3.38 -11.95 -10.08
N ALA A 79 -2.15 -11.56 -10.39
CA ALA A 79 -1.63 -11.60 -11.76
C ALA A 79 -1.16 -13.00 -12.16
N ASP A 80 -0.78 -13.83 -11.19
CA ASP A 80 -0.36 -15.22 -11.38
C ASP A 80 -1.54 -16.22 -11.36
N THR A 81 -2.79 -15.75 -11.25
CA THR A 81 -4.03 -16.56 -11.31
C THR A 81 -4.69 -16.51 -12.68
#